data_AF-A0A7C9F7X9-F1
#
_entry.id   AF-A0A7C9F7X9-F1
#
_cell.length_a   1.000
_cell.length_b   1.000
_cell.length_c   1.000
_cell.angle_alpha   90.00
_cell.angle_beta   90.00
_cell.angle_gamma   90.00
#
_symmetry.space_group_name_H-M   'P 1'
#
loop_
_entity.id
_entity.type
_entity.pdbx_description
1 polymer ?
#
loop_
_entity_poly.entity_id
_entity_poly.type
_entity_poly.pdbx_seq_one_letter_code
_entity_poly.pdbx_strand_id
1 'polypeptide(L)'
;DDMPSFSDTVFGFLDENYPLSGDYSDSSTEEREWADEKDEEENSASPEERRAFWDQQEKLLQGALFRTSSVESRVRHATKEGMKMLQGSRECSCQRSMGESCRDCLRREIFNHLCNAGFNCSIRKSKWKSSSKIPSGEHIYLEVVEKTSPEKGEIRVVIELNFRAEFEMARASQEYNKLIQWLPEVYVGKPERLRNVIKILCGAAKK
;
A
#
# COMPACT_ATOMS: atom_id res chain seq x y z
N ASP A 1 46.88 19.02 -25.64
CA ASP A 1 45.42 18.95 -25.73
C ASP A 1 44.83 18.39 -24.45
N ASP A 2 43.85 19.14 -23.98
CA ASP A 2 42.87 19.05 -22.90
C ASP A 2 42.86 17.95 -21.82
N MET A 3 43.11 18.45 -20.61
CA MET A 3 42.21 18.55 -19.43
C MET A 3 41.69 17.27 -18.69
N PRO A 4 41.72 17.28 -17.33
CA PRO A 4 41.45 16.13 -16.45
C PRO A 4 40.00 16.11 -15.93
N SER A 5 39.54 15.20 -15.04
CA SER A 5 39.59 15.41 -13.58
C SER A 5 38.60 14.48 -12.81
N PHE A 6 39.09 13.88 -11.72
CA PHE A 6 38.55 13.70 -10.33
C PHE A 6 37.02 13.72 -10.06
N SER A 7 36.44 13.01 -9.08
CA SER A 7 36.98 12.18 -8.00
C SER A 7 35.94 11.16 -7.49
N ASP A 8 36.51 10.14 -6.87
CA ASP A 8 36.01 9.41 -5.72
C ASP A 8 35.82 10.38 -4.52
N THR A 9 34.66 10.38 -3.84
CA THR A 9 34.52 10.95 -2.48
C THR A 9 33.38 10.27 -1.71
N VAL A 10 33.78 9.37 -0.81
CA VAL A 10 33.48 9.33 0.64
C VAL A 10 32.00 9.45 1.10
N PHE A 11 31.52 8.33 1.68
CA PHE A 11 30.44 8.28 2.67
C PHE A 11 30.81 9.08 3.92
N GLY A 12 30.23 10.27 4.07
CA GLY A 12 30.33 11.10 5.27
C GLY A 12 29.16 10.85 6.22
N PHE A 13 29.46 10.11 7.28
CA PHE A 13 28.69 9.90 8.51
C PHE A 13 28.33 11.26 9.15
N LEU A 14 27.08 11.42 9.60
CA LEU A 14 26.63 12.62 10.30
C LEU A 14 27.28 12.69 11.68
N ASP A 15 28.27 13.56 11.82
CA ASP A 15 28.88 13.92 13.09
C ASP A 15 28.05 15.01 13.79
N GLU A 16 27.80 14.78 15.07
CA GLU A 16 27.28 15.75 16.02
C GLU A 16 28.27 16.91 16.16
N ASN A 17 27.80 18.15 16.02
CA ASN A 17 28.33 19.25 16.83
C ASN A 17 27.34 20.41 16.90
N TYR A 18 26.72 20.51 18.06
CA TYR A 18 26.05 21.67 18.63
C TYR A 18 27.05 22.82 18.85
N PRO A 19 26.63 24.07 18.61
CA PRO A 19 26.57 25.01 19.73
C PRO A 19 25.29 25.85 19.77
N LEU A 20 25.04 26.31 21.00
CA LEU A 20 23.87 27.01 21.53
C LEU A 20 23.58 28.40 20.93
N SER A 21 22.31 28.77 21.10
CA SER A 21 21.78 30.10 21.45
C SER A 21 21.15 30.93 20.32
N GLY A 22 19.89 31.35 20.53
CA GLY A 22 19.25 32.42 19.76
C GLY A 22 17.76 32.20 19.50
N ASP A 23 16.94 32.76 20.38
CA ASP A 23 15.49 32.96 20.19
C ASP A 23 15.23 34.08 19.14
N TYR A 24 13.99 34.17 18.64
CA TYR A 24 13.39 35.17 17.72
C TYR A 24 13.28 34.89 16.20
N SER A 25 12.05 34.52 15.82
CA SER A 25 11.14 35.19 14.85
C SER A 25 11.64 35.76 13.50
N ASP A 26 10.98 35.25 12.45
CA ASP A 26 10.53 35.87 11.19
C ASP A 26 11.55 36.49 10.19
N SER A 27 11.70 35.85 9.03
CA SER A 27 11.66 36.52 7.71
C SER A 27 11.71 35.49 6.57
N SER A 28 10.64 35.51 5.76
CA SER A 28 10.56 35.48 4.29
C SER A 28 11.71 34.94 3.42
N THR A 29 11.29 34.21 2.37
CA THR A 29 11.95 33.87 1.07
C THR A 29 13.15 32.90 1.17
N GLU A 30 13.20 31.79 0.43
CA GLU A 30 12.99 31.68 -1.01
C GLU A 30 12.22 30.41 -1.43
N GLU A 31 11.26 30.64 -2.31
CA GLU A 31 10.49 29.65 -3.05
C GLU A 31 11.41 28.96 -4.06
N ARG A 32 11.68 27.67 -3.88
CA ARG A 32 12.17 26.84 -4.97
C ARG A 32 10.95 26.32 -5.72
N GLU A 33 10.43 27.17 -6.60
CA GLU A 33 9.46 26.79 -7.63
C GLU A 33 10.09 25.72 -8.51
N TRP A 34 9.64 24.47 -8.35
CA TRP A 34 9.86 23.47 -9.39
C TRP A 34 8.78 23.74 -10.42
N ALA A 35 9.17 24.40 -11.51
CA ALA A 35 8.32 24.64 -12.66
C ALA A 35 7.63 23.31 -13.05
N ASP A 36 6.31 23.27 -12.93
CA ASP A 36 5.45 22.17 -13.38
C ASP A 36 5.50 22.21 -14.91
N GLU A 37 6.50 21.53 -15.49
CA GLU A 37 6.41 21.09 -16.87
C GLU A 37 5.13 20.26 -16.95
N LYS A 38 4.13 20.78 -17.66
CA LYS A 38 2.94 20.03 -17.98
C LYS A 38 3.38 18.83 -18.81
N ASP A 39 3.49 17.67 -18.17
CA ASP A 39 3.53 16.37 -18.82
C ASP A 39 2.17 16.14 -19.51
N GLU A 40 1.91 16.87 -20.58
CA GLU A 40 1.02 16.41 -21.65
C GLU A 40 1.81 15.36 -22.43
N GLU A 41 2.03 14.18 -21.82
CA GLU A 41 2.42 12.98 -22.58
C GLU A 41 1.24 12.65 -23.50
N GLU A 42 1.23 13.25 -24.70
CA GLU A 42 0.52 12.70 -25.85
C GLU A 42 0.95 11.24 -25.96
N ASN A 43 0.05 10.32 -25.61
CA ASN A 43 0.28 8.87 -25.66
C ASN A 43 0.40 8.43 -27.13
N SER A 44 1.58 8.66 -27.70
CA SER A 44 2.01 8.32 -29.06
C SER A 44 2.27 6.81 -29.25
N ALA A 45 2.01 6.01 -28.23
CA ALA A 45 2.24 4.58 -28.24
C ALA A 45 1.34 3.87 -29.28
N SER A 46 1.97 3.04 -30.10
CA SER A 46 1.27 2.19 -31.05
C SER A 46 0.30 1.23 -30.34
N PRO A 47 -0.74 0.73 -31.04
CA PRO A 47 -1.64 -0.26 -30.46
C PRO A 47 -0.95 -1.53 -29.95
N GLU A 48 0.17 -1.92 -30.58
CA GLU A 48 0.98 -3.08 -30.19
C GLU A 48 1.74 -2.82 -28.89
N GLU A 49 2.37 -1.66 -28.74
CA GLU A 49 3.06 -1.24 -27.51
C GLU A 49 2.09 -1.12 -26.34
N ARG A 50 0.88 -0.60 -26.58
CA ARG A 50 -0.19 -0.55 -25.58
C ARG A 50 -0.57 -1.96 -25.11
N ARG A 51 -0.77 -2.90 -26.03
CA ARG A 51 -1.09 -4.30 -25.67
C ARG A 51 0.05 -4.94 -24.87
N ALA A 52 1.29 -4.80 -25.35
CA ALA A 52 2.46 -5.33 -24.68
C ALA A 52 2.62 -4.78 -23.25
N PHE A 53 2.33 -3.49 -23.04
CA PHE A 53 2.33 -2.88 -21.70
C PHE A 53 1.31 -3.57 -20.78
N TRP A 54 0.05 -3.71 -21.21
CA TRP A 54 -1.00 -4.32 -20.38
C TRP A 54 -0.73 -5.80 -20.09
N ASP A 55 -0.27 -6.55 -21.09
CA ASP A 55 0.14 -7.95 -20.90
C ASP A 55 1.28 -8.08 -19.86
N GLN A 56 2.21 -7.12 -19.87
CA GLN A 56 3.29 -7.08 -18.90
C GLN A 56 2.78 -6.73 -17.50
N GLN A 57 1.88 -5.75 -17.35
CA GLN A 57 1.29 -5.42 -16.06
C GLN A 57 0.50 -6.59 -15.46
N GLU A 58 -0.27 -7.30 -16.28
CA GLU A 58 -1.01 -8.48 -15.85
C GLU A 58 -0.08 -9.59 -15.33
N LYS A 59 0.98 -9.91 -16.08
CA LYS A 59 1.99 -10.90 -15.67
C LYS A 59 2.68 -10.51 -14.37
N LEU A 60 3.06 -9.24 -14.22
CA LEU A 60 3.68 -8.72 -13.00
C LEU A 60 2.72 -8.81 -11.81
N LEU A 61 1.46 -8.45 -12.01
CA LEU A 61 0.44 -8.48 -10.96
C LEU A 61 0.19 -9.92 -10.49
N GLN A 62 -0.03 -10.85 -11.43
CA GLN A 62 -0.19 -12.26 -11.12
C GLN A 62 1.04 -12.81 -10.37
N GLY A 63 2.25 -12.51 -10.85
CA GLY A 63 3.49 -12.91 -10.21
C GLY A 63 3.64 -12.37 -8.77
N ALA A 64 3.08 -11.18 -8.49
CA ALA A 64 3.06 -10.61 -7.14
C ALA A 64 1.97 -11.20 -6.24
N LEU A 65 0.80 -11.57 -6.79
CA LEU A 65 -0.33 -12.09 -6.02
C LEU A 65 -0.19 -13.58 -5.66
N PHE A 66 0.35 -14.41 -6.56
CA PHE A 66 0.36 -15.87 -6.38
C PHE A 66 1.46 -16.39 -5.46
N ARG A 67 2.47 -15.59 -5.13
CA ARG A 67 3.49 -15.98 -4.15
C ARG A 67 2.87 -16.02 -2.75
N THR A 68 3.08 -17.10 -2.01
CA THR A 68 2.60 -17.23 -0.62
C THR A 68 3.58 -18.03 0.23
N SER A 69 3.77 -17.62 1.48
CA SER A 69 4.49 -18.36 2.52
C SER A 69 3.52 -19.17 3.38
N SER A 70 4.05 -20.08 4.21
CA SER A 70 3.24 -20.88 5.14
C SER A 70 2.42 -20.02 6.11
N VAL A 71 3.02 -18.95 6.64
CA VAL A 71 2.34 -17.98 7.53
C VAL A 71 1.18 -17.31 6.80
N GLU A 72 1.42 -16.80 5.60
CA GLU A 72 0.39 -16.14 4.78
C GLU A 72 -0.76 -17.09 4.43
N SER A 73 -0.48 -18.35 4.13
CA SER A 73 -1.50 -19.36 3.84
C SER A 73 -2.38 -19.65 5.05
N ARG A 74 -1.80 -19.79 6.26
CA ARG A 74 -2.56 -19.98 7.50
C ARG A 74 -3.42 -18.77 7.83
N VAL A 75 -2.83 -17.58 7.76
CA VAL A 75 -3.56 -16.31 8.00
C VAL A 75 -4.70 -16.17 7.00
N ARG A 76 -4.46 -16.41 5.70
CA ARG A 76 -5.47 -16.34 4.65
C ARG A 76 -6.62 -17.31 4.89
N HIS A 77 -6.32 -18.54 5.32
CA HIS A 77 -7.34 -19.52 5.66
C HIS A 77 -8.20 -19.04 6.83
N ALA A 78 -7.58 -18.61 7.93
CA ALA A 78 -8.29 -18.11 9.10
C ALA A 78 -9.13 -16.85 8.79
N THR A 79 -8.58 -15.89 8.03
CA THR A 79 -9.34 -14.71 7.58
C THR A 79 -10.54 -15.12 6.74
N LYS A 80 -10.38 -16.10 5.82
CA LYS A 80 -11.48 -16.58 4.98
C LYS A 80 -12.58 -17.25 5.81
N GLU A 81 -12.23 -18.04 6.81
CA GLU A 81 -13.20 -18.66 7.71
C GLU A 81 -13.94 -17.60 8.55
N GLY A 82 -13.23 -16.64 9.12
CA GLY A 82 -13.84 -15.49 9.81
C GLY A 82 -14.81 -14.72 8.91
N MET A 83 -14.44 -14.44 7.65
CA MET A 83 -15.30 -13.75 6.69
C MET A 83 -16.59 -14.53 6.40
N LYS A 84 -16.52 -15.86 6.29
CA LYS A 84 -17.71 -16.71 6.07
C LYS A 84 -18.63 -16.72 7.28
N MET A 85 -18.09 -16.83 8.49
CA MET A 85 -18.89 -16.84 9.72
C MET A 85 -19.72 -15.56 9.88
N LEU A 86 -19.17 -14.43 9.44
CA LEU A 86 -19.81 -13.11 9.56
C LEU A 86 -20.82 -12.80 8.43
N GLN A 87 -20.86 -13.59 7.36
CA GLN A 87 -21.86 -13.42 6.29
C GLN A 87 -23.30 -13.71 6.77
N GLY A 88 -23.47 -14.48 7.85
CA GLY A 88 -24.78 -14.80 8.43
C GLY A 88 -25.32 -13.81 9.46
N SER A 89 -24.50 -12.91 10.00
CA SER A 89 -24.89 -11.92 11.02
C SER A 89 -24.29 -10.56 10.68
N ARG A 90 -24.97 -9.83 9.79
CA ARG A 90 -24.55 -8.50 9.32
C ARG A 90 -25.15 -7.35 10.12
N GLU A 91 -25.89 -7.67 11.17
CA GLU A 91 -26.55 -6.67 12.01
C GLU A 91 -25.56 -6.16 13.05
N CYS A 92 -24.93 -5.05 12.71
CA CYS A 92 -24.08 -4.33 13.63
C CYS A 92 -24.94 -3.50 14.59
N SER A 93 -24.71 -3.61 15.90
CA SER A 93 -25.33 -2.71 16.91
C SER A 93 -24.74 -1.29 16.92
N CYS A 94 -23.77 -1.01 16.07
CA CYS A 94 -23.22 0.33 15.90
C CYS A 94 -24.27 1.25 15.28
N GLN A 95 -24.56 2.38 15.94
CA GLN A 95 -25.50 3.41 15.46
C GLN A 95 -25.06 4.12 14.16
N ARG A 96 -24.07 3.59 13.43
CA ARG A 96 -23.36 4.28 12.34
C ARG A 96 -23.72 3.80 10.93
N SER A 97 -24.65 2.85 10.73
CA SER A 97 -25.03 2.45 9.37
C SER A 97 -26.47 1.92 9.23
N MET A 98 -27.29 2.60 8.42
CA MET A 98 -28.44 2.03 7.72
C MET A 98 -27.98 1.65 6.29
N GLY A 99 -27.29 0.52 6.13
CA GLY A 99 -26.66 0.10 4.86
C GLY A 99 -25.66 -1.04 5.07
N GLU A 100 -24.95 -1.46 4.00
CA GLU A 100 -23.95 -2.55 3.99
C GLU A 100 -23.13 -2.69 5.28
N SER A 101 -22.78 -3.93 5.65
CA SER A 101 -22.13 -4.28 6.92
C SER A 101 -21.00 -3.30 7.30
N CYS A 102 -21.10 -2.70 8.49
CA CYS A 102 -20.15 -1.71 8.98
C CYS A 102 -18.69 -2.21 8.89
N ARG A 103 -17.85 -1.49 8.14
CA ARG A 103 -16.43 -1.84 7.90
C ARG A 103 -15.63 -1.95 9.21
N ASP A 104 -15.85 -1.06 10.16
CA ASP A 104 -15.13 -1.07 11.43
C ASP A 104 -15.49 -2.28 12.29
N CYS A 105 -16.76 -2.66 12.29
CA CYS A 105 -17.22 -3.83 13.03
C CYS A 105 -16.77 -5.11 12.35
N LEU A 106 -16.84 -5.20 11.01
CA LEU A 106 -16.25 -6.30 10.27
C LEU A 106 -14.76 -6.48 10.62
N ARG A 107 -13.99 -5.39 10.62
CA ARG A 107 -12.56 -5.42 10.97
C ARG A 107 -12.33 -5.93 12.40
N ARG A 108 -13.14 -5.46 13.36
CA ARG A 108 -13.05 -5.89 14.77
C ARG A 108 -13.40 -7.36 14.94
N GLU A 109 -14.43 -7.84 14.26
CA GLU A 109 -14.82 -9.24 14.31
C GLU A 109 -13.73 -10.15 13.71
N ILE A 110 -13.17 -9.78 12.56
CA ILE A 110 -12.04 -10.53 11.98
C ILE A 110 -10.81 -10.49 12.87
N PHE A 111 -10.51 -9.34 13.50
CA PHE A 111 -9.45 -9.24 14.50
C PHE A 111 -9.67 -10.22 15.65
N ASN A 112 -10.86 -10.23 16.25
CA ASN A 112 -11.21 -11.14 17.35
C ASN A 112 -11.09 -12.60 16.91
N HIS A 113 -11.60 -12.94 15.72
CA HIS A 113 -11.52 -14.28 15.15
C HIS A 113 -10.06 -14.75 15.01
N LEU A 114 -9.19 -13.91 14.46
CA LEU A 114 -7.76 -14.22 14.30
C LEU A 114 -7.06 -14.40 15.65
N CYS A 115 -7.33 -13.52 16.62
CA CYS A 115 -6.79 -13.65 17.98
C CYS A 115 -7.25 -14.95 18.66
N ASN A 116 -8.53 -15.30 18.53
CA ASN A 116 -9.10 -16.54 19.07
C ASN A 116 -8.52 -17.80 18.40
N ALA A 117 -8.12 -17.69 17.13
CA ALA A 117 -7.39 -18.73 16.41
C ALA A 117 -5.89 -18.80 16.77
N GLY A 118 -5.41 -17.98 17.70
CA GLY A 118 -4.04 -17.99 18.21
C GLY A 118 -3.05 -17.11 17.44
N PHE A 119 -3.51 -16.27 16.51
CA PHE A 119 -2.63 -15.32 15.82
C PHE A 119 -2.37 -14.09 16.69
N ASN A 120 -1.12 -13.62 16.71
CA ASN A 120 -0.79 -12.30 17.21
C ASN A 120 -1.19 -11.24 16.17
N CYS A 121 -2.46 -10.85 16.19
CA CYS A 121 -3.05 -9.87 15.30
C CYS A 121 -3.14 -8.49 15.96
N SER A 122 -3.15 -7.43 15.16
CA SER A 122 -3.36 -6.05 15.59
C SER A 122 -4.10 -5.25 14.53
N ILE A 123 -4.95 -4.32 14.96
CA ILE A 123 -5.51 -3.28 14.08
C ILE A 123 -4.47 -2.17 14.00
N ARG A 124 -4.01 -1.86 12.79
CA ARG A 124 -3.00 -0.84 12.51
C ARG A 124 -3.62 0.33 11.77
N LYS A 125 -3.03 1.49 11.98
CA LYS A 125 -3.44 2.74 11.34
C LYS A 125 -2.21 3.44 10.77
N SER A 126 -2.20 3.67 9.47
CA SER A 126 -1.22 4.53 8.80
C SER A 126 -1.86 5.90 8.54
N LYS A 127 -1.04 6.96 8.58
CA LYS A 127 -1.48 8.34 8.32
C LYS A 127 -0.47 9.02 7.40
N TRP A 128 -0.95 9.88 6.52
CA TRP A 128 -0.11 10.73 5.69
C TRP A 128 -0.58 12.19 5.73
N LYS A 129 0.38 13.10 5.60
CA LYS A 129 0.11 14.53 5.50
C LYS A 129 -0.32 14.88 4.09
N SER A 130 -1.04 15.98 3.95
CA SER A 130 -1.38 16.55 2.64
C SER A 130 -0.13 17.06 1.94
N SER A 131 -0.13 16.96 0.62
CA SER A 131 0.78 17.64 -0.31
C SER A 131 -0.05 18.46 -1.31
N SER A 132 0.61 19.16 -2.24
CA SER A 132 -0.08 19.95 -3.27
C SER A 132 -1.03 19.11 -4.14
N LYS A 133 -0.69 17.85 -4.40
CA LYS A 133 -1.45 16.94 -5.28
C LYS A 133 -2.25 15.86 -4.51
N ILE A 134 -1.97 15.65 -3.22
CA ILE A 134 -2.55 14.54 -2.44
C ILE A 134 -3.12 15.07 -1.11
N PRO A 135 -4.42 14.88 -0.81
CA PRO A 135 -4.99 15.29 0.47
C PRO A 135 -4.42 14.43 1.62
N SER A 136 -4.47 14.96 2.84
CA SER A 136 -4.14 14.18 4.03
C SER A 136 -5.14 13.05 4.21
N GLY A 137 -4.71 11.98 4.86
CA GLY A 137 -5.59 10.85 5.08
C GLY A 137 -5.00 9.81 6.00
N GLU A 138 -5.79 8.76 6.19
CA GLU A 138 -5.45 7.64 7.04
C GLU A 138 -6.03 6.35 6.47
N HIS A 139 -5.35 5.25 6.76
CA HIS A 139 -5.79 3.91 6.36
C HIS A 139 -5.71 2.95 7.53
N ILE A 140 -6.73 2.11 7.70
CA ILE A 140 -6.83 1.16 8.81
C ILE A 140 -6.89 -0.27 8.26
N TYR A 141 -5.89 -1.06 8.64
CA TYR A 141 -5.70 -2.43 8.18
C TYR A 141 -5.41 -3.38 9.35
N LEU A 142 -5.36 -4.68 9.08
CA LEU A 142 -4.98 -5.70 10.06
C LEU A 142 -3.54 -6.17 9.79
N GLU A 143 -2.78 -6.40 10.85
CA GLU A 143 -1.42 -6.93 10.79
C GLU A 143 -1.30 -8.15 11.71
N VAL A 144 -0.73 -9.24 11.20
CA VAL A 144 -0.32 -10.41 11.97
C VAL A 144 1.20 -10.46 12.04
N VAL A 145 1.73 -10.67 13.25
CA VAL A 145 3.18 -10.76 13.50
C VAL A 145 3.52 -12.12 14.09
N GLU A 146 4.28 -12.92 13.34
CA GLU A 146 4.78 -14.22 13.80
C GLU A 146 6.26 -14.14 14.12
N LYS A 147 6.62 -14.45 15.37
CA LYS A 147 8.02 -14.57 15.80
C LYS A 147 8.55 -15.94 15.38
N THR A 148 9.55 -15.98 14.51
CA THR A 148 10.08 -17.25 14.00
C THR A 148 11.23 -17.79 14.86
N SER A 149 12.17 -16.93 15.22
CA SER A 149 13.27 -17.17 16.17
C SER A 149 13.99 -15.84 16.42
N PRO A 150 14.81 -15.71 17.48
CA PRO A 150 15.61 -14.51 17.71
C PRO A 150 16.51 -14.14 16.52
N GLU A 151 17.01 -15.16 15.81
CA GLU A 151 17.96 -15.00 14.70
C GLU A 151 17.30 -14.66 13.36
N LYS A 152 16.11 -15.21 13.09
CA LYS A 152 15.36 -14.98 11.83
C LYS A 152 14.38 -13.81 11.89
N GLY A 153 14.24 -13.19 13.06
CA GLY A 153 13.36 -12.04 13.27
C GLY A 153 11.87 -12.39 13.23
N GLU A 154 11.07 -11.37 12.94
CA GLU A 154 9.61 -11.45 12.86
C GLU A 154 9.10 -11.42 11.42
N ILE A 155 8.05 -12.20 11.15
CA ILE A 155 7.32 -12.16 9.88
C ILE A 155 6.05 -11.34 10.08
N ARG A 156 5.90 -10.31 9.25
CA ARG A 156 4.71 -9.45 9.22
C ARG A 156 3.84 -9.81 8.03
N VAL A 157 2.55 -9.95 8.26
CA VAL A 157 1.53 -10.20 7.25
C VAL A 157 0.45 -9.14 7.37
N VAL A 158 0.22 -8.42 6.28
CA VAL A 158 -0.85 -7.43 6.15
C VAL A 158 -2.10 -8.10 5.62
N ILE A 159 -3.25 -7.74 6.19
CA ILE A 159 -4.57 -8.16 5.78
C ILE A 159 -5.37 -6.91 5.44
N GLU A 160 -5.85 -6.83 4.20
CA GLU A 160 -6.77 -5.80 3.73
C GLU A 160 -8.09 -6.47 3.33
N LEU A 161 -9.21 -6.04 3.93
CA LEU A 161 -10.50 -6.75 3.83
C LEU A 161 -11.33 -6.34 2.62
N ASN A 162 -11.02 -5.19 2.02
CA ASN A 162 -11.72 -4.60 0.88
C ASN A 162 -10.73 -4.19 -0.22
N PHE A 163 -9.68 -4.99 -0.42
CA PHE A 163 -8.50 -4.61 -1.17
C PHE A 163 -8.80 -4.19 -2.61
N ARG A 164 -9.64 -4.94 -3.34
CA ARG A 164 -10.00 -4.62 -4.72
C ARG A 164 -10.67 -3.24 -4.82
N ALA A 165 -11.65 -2.99 -3.96
CA ALA A 165 -12.45 -1.76 -3.96
C ALA A 165 -11.58 -0.50 -3.74
N GLU A 166 -10.47 -0.60 -3.01
CA GLU A 166 -9.53 0.51 -2.79
C GLU A 166 -8.83 0.98 -4.08
N PHE A 167 -8.86 0.20 -5.17
CA PHE A 167 -8.25 0.55 -6.46
C PHE A 167 -9.26 0.75 -7.59
N GLU A 168 -10.55 0.65 -7.32
CA GLU A 168 -11.60 0.96 -8.29
C GLU A 168 -11.68 2.47 -8.50
N MET A 169 -11.76 2.91 -9.76
CA MET A 169 -11.86 4.32 -10.11
C MET A 169 -13.14 4.57 -10.90
N ALA A 170 -13.80 5.70 -10.63
CA ALA A 170 -15.04 6.08 -11.32
C ALA A 170 -14.86 6.23 -12.85
N ARG A 171 -13.64 6.52 -13.31
CA ARG A 171 -13.30 6.74 -14.72
C ARG A 171 -12.03 5.97 -15.13
N ALA A 172 -12.00 4.67 -14.87
CA ALA A 172 -10.92 3.78 -15.33
C ALA A 172 -11.06 3.39 -16.81
N SER A 173 -9.94 3.16 -17.48
CA SER A 173 -9.90 2.51 -18.80
C SER A 173 -10.40 1.06 -18.72
N GLN A 174 -10.82 0.50 -19.85
CA GLN A 174 -11.30 -0.89 -19.89
C GLN A 174 -10.18 -1.87 -19.51
N GLU A 175 -8.96 -1.59 -19.94
CA GLU A 175 -7.77 -2.38 -19.64
C GLU A 175 -7.40 -2.32 -18.15
N TYR A 176 -7.46 -1.14 -17.53
CA TYR A 176 -7.29 -1.02 -16.08
C TYR A 176 -8.34 -1.81 -15.31
N ASN A 177 -9.62 -1.74 -15.73
CA ASN A 177 -10.68 -2.51 -15.09
C ASN A 177 -10.44 -4.03 -15.18
N LYS A 178 -9.92 -4.53 -16.31
CA LYS A 178 -9.50 -5.94 -16.43
C LYS A 178 -8.37 -6.29 -15.46
N LEU A 179 -7.40 -5.39 -15.29
CA LEU A 179 -6.31 -5.57 -14.35
C LEU A 179 -6.83 -5.65 -12.90
N ILE A 180 -7.79 -4.80 -12.51
CA ILE A 180 -8.41 -4.81 -11.17
C ILE A 180 -9.18 -6.09 -10.88
N GLN A 181 -9.79 -6.72 -11.89
CA GLN A 181 -10.50 -8.00 -11.72
C GLN A 181 -9.61 -9.13 -11.21
N TRP A 182 -8.29 -9.05 -11.41
CA TRP A 182 -7.33 -10.00 -10.86
C TRP A 182 -7.06 -9.83 -9.36
N LEU A 183 -7.38 -8.67 -8.77
CA LEU A 183 -7.15 -8.43 -7.36
C LEU A 183 -8.10 -9.27 -6.51
N PRO A 184 -7.63 -9.88 -5.41
CA PRO A 184 -8.52 -10.52 -4.46
C PRO A 184 -9.32 -9.46 -3.68
N GLU A 185 -10.54 -9.81 -3.27
CA GLU A 185 -11.33 -8.95 -2.39
C GLU A 185 -10.62 -8.74 -1.04
N VAL A 186 -10.04 -9.83 -0.51
CA VAL A 186 -9.22 -9.81 0.70
C VAL A 186 -7.78 -10.07 0.32
N TYR A 187 -6.91 -9.08 0.52
CA TYR A 187 -5.47 -9.28 0.39
C TYR A 187 -4.90 -9.83 1.69
N VAL A 188 -4.08 -10.88 1.58
CA VAL A 188 -3.27 -11.39 2.69
C VAL A 188 -1.86 -11.60 2.18
N GLY A 189 -0.93 -10.78 2.67
CA GLY A 189 0.46 -10.93 2.32
C GLY A 189 1.46 -9.99 2.96
N LYS A 190 2.75 -10.22 2.70
CA LYS A 190 3.85 -9.39 3.22
C LYS A 190 3.77 -7.92 2.75
N PRO A 191 4.23 -6.95 3.56
CA PRO A 191 4.27 -5.54 3.20
C PRO A 191 5.05 -5.24 1.91
N GLU A 192 6.16 -5.94 1.67
CA GLU A 192 7.01 -5.77 0.47
C GLU A 192 6.21 -6.10 -0.79
N ARG A 193 5.42 -7.18 -0.72
CA ARG A 193 4.65 -7.66 -1.85
C ARG A 193 3.44 -6.77 -2.11
N LEU A 194 2.81 -6.28 -1.05
CA LEU A 194 1.74 -5.28 -1.14
C LEU A 194 2.25 -3.99 -1.83
N ARG A 195 3.43 -3.49 -1.43
CA ARG A 195 4.07 -2.34 -2.07
C ARG A 195 4.29 -2.56 -3.57
N ASN A 196 4.70 -3.75 -3.97
CA ASN A 196 4.89 -4.07 -5.39
C ASN A 196 3.56 -4.07 -6.16
N VAL A 197 2.51 -4.65 -5.60
CA VAL A 197 1.15 -4.60 -6.19
C VAL A 197 0.70 -3.15 -6.36
N ILE A 198 0.84 -2.33 -5.33
CA ILE A 198 0.47 -0.90 -5.38
C ILE A 198 1.25 -0.18 -6.49
N LYS A 199 2.57 -0.41 -6.61
CA LYS A 199 3.38 0.20 -7.68
C LYS A 199 2.90 -0.18 -9.08
N ILE A 200 2.56 -1.45 -9.31
CA ILE A 200 2.03 -1.95 -10.59
C ILE A 200 0.72 -1.22 -10.91
N LEU A 201 -0.20 -1.16 -9.96
CA LEU A 201 -1.51 -0.52 -10.15
C LEU A 201 -1.38 0.99 -10.36
N CYS A 202 -0.55 1.69 -9.58
CA CYS A 202 -0.30 3.12 -9.77
C CYS A 202 0.38 3.42 -11.11
N GLY A 203 1.26 2.54 -11.60
CA GLY A 203 1.84 2.66 -12.93
C GLY A 203 0.79 2.47 -14.03
N ALA A 204 -0.07 1.47 -13.87
CA ALA A 204 -1.17 1.19 -14.80
C ALA A 204 -2.23 2.32 -14.82
N ALA A 205 -2.51 2.96 -13.69
CA ALA A 205 -3.48 4.04 -13.59
C ALA A 205 -3.07 5.31 -14.36
N LYS A 206 -1.80 5.43 -14.75
CA LYS A 206 -1.28 6.54 -15.57
C LYS A 206 -1.44 6.31 -17.08
N LYS A 207 -1.87 5.11 -17.51
CA LYS A 207 -2.07 4.76 -18.92
C LYS A 207 -3.54 4.78 -19.32
#